data_AF-A0A528UXK8-F1
#
_entry.id   AF-A0A528UXK8-F1
#
_cell.length_a   1.000
_cell.length_b   1.000
_cell.length_c   1.000
_cell.angle_alpha   90.00
_cell.angle_beta   90.00
_cell.angle_gamma   90.00
#
_symmetry.space_group_name_H-M   'P 1'
#
loop_
_entity.id
_entity.type
_entity.pdbx_description
1 polymer ?
#
loop_
_entity_poly.entity_id
_entity_poly.type
_entity_poly.pdbx_seq_one_letter_code
_entity_poly.pdbx_strand_id
1 'polypeptide(L)'
;MEPRAKEQENLSRLERAAQQTADPETLEQKAKKPEEKFRFRLRKQDVWWTVGFAAAALLLFGIQVLINWRLEWLDAPLRVRVLNYVRGGLLIFVMLTVANVIEVFLIGRIPNRVSRFNLQRIFRLVVVVAIVFVAISVLFVNWYAAVVSLGLISLILGFALQMPISSFIAWIYILARAPYRVG
;
A
#
# COMPACT_ATOMS: atom_id res chain seq x y z
N MET A 1 -33.65 -37.83 2.71
CA MET A 1 -32.19 -37.58 2.65
C MET A 1 -32.00 -36.25 3.35
N GLU A 2 -31.48 -36.15 4.58
CA GLU A 2 -30.06 -35.79 4.81
C GLU A 2 -29.67 -35.58 6.30
N PRO A 3 -30.38 -36.06 7.36
CA PRO A 3 -29.90 -35.83 8.73
C PRO A 3 -28.55 -36.53 9.00
N ARG A 4 -28.38 -37.76 8.47
CA ARG A 4 -27.13 -38.52 8.61
C ARG A 4 -25.95 -37.94 7.82
N ALA A 5 -26.23 -37.28 6.70
CA ALA A 5 -25.18 -36.66 5.88
C ALA A 5 -24.54 -35.47 6.61
N LYS A 6 -25.37 -34.64 7.26
CA LYS A 6 -24.89 -33.54 8.10
C LYS A 6 -24.15 -34.02 9.34
N GLU A 7 -24.59 -35.14 9.91
CA GLU A 7 -23.94 -35.76 11.07
C GLU A 7 -22.56 -36.31 10.72
N GLN A 8 -22.42 -36.99 9.57
CA GLN A 8 -21.12 -37.46 9.07
C GLN A 8 -20.17 -36.31 8.69
N GLU A 9 -20.70 -35.21 8.14
CA GLU A 9 -19.93 -34.01 7.85
C GLU A 9 -19.43 -33.34 9.14
N ASN A 10 -20.26 -33.27 10.18
CA ASN A 10 -19.85 -32.75 11.48
C ASN A 10 -18.80 -33.63 12.15
N LEU A 11 -18.95 -34.96 12.10
CA LEU A 11 -17.98 -35.91 12.67
C LEU A 11 -16.62 -35.82 11.97
N SER A 12 -16.59 -35.78 10.64
CA SER A 12 -15.35 -35.62 9.87
C SER A 12 -14.69 -34.25 10.06
N ARG A 13 -15.47 -33.18 10.32
CA ARG A 13 -14.95 -31.87 10.73
C ARG A 13 -14.33 -31.91 12.13
N LEU A 14 -14.96 -32.63 13.06
CA LEU A 14 -14.47 -32.81 14.43
C LEU A 14 -13.17 -33.63 14.46
N GLU A 15 -13.05 -34.70 13.65
CA GLU A 15 -11.81 -35.47 13.50
C GLU A 15 -10.66 -34.63 12.93
N ARG A 16 -10.93 -33.79 11.91
CA ARG A 16 -9.92 -32.89 11.35
C ARG A 16 -9.49 -31.81 12.33
N ALA A 17 -10.40 -31.31 13.17
CA ALA A 17 -10.09 -30.34 14.21
C ALA A 17 -9.28 -30.97 15.37
N ALA A 18 -9.62 -32.20 15.76
CA ALA A 18 -8.89 -32.96 16.78
C ALA A 18 -7.46 -33.35 16.33
N GLN A 19 -7.27 -33.62 15.03
CA GLN A 19 -5.93 -33.87 14.46
C GLN A 19 -5.04 -32.62 14.43
N GLN A 20 -5.62 -31.41 14.42
CA GLN A 20 -4.87 -30.15 14.30
C GLN A 20 -4.54 -29.49 15.64
N THR A 21 -5.15 -29.90 16.76
CA THR A 21 -4.93 -29.20 18.05
C THR A 21 -5.16 -30.14 19.22
N ALA A 22 -4.07 -30.52 19.92
CA ALA A 22 -4.06 -31.47 21.04
C ALA A 22 -4.54 -30.86 22.39
N ASP A 23 -5.44 -29.87 22.36
CA ASP A 23 -5.88 -29.18 23.58
C ASP A 23 -7.39 -28.85 23.57
N PRO A 24 -8.22 -29.56 24.37
CA PRO A 24 -9.69 -29.49 24.32
C PRO A 24 -10.27 -28.13 24.72
N GLU A 25 -9.57 -27.32 25.50
CA GLU A 25 -10.07 -25.98 25.89
C GLU A 25 -10.07 -24.98 24.74
N THR A 26 -9.14 -25.12 23.79
CA THR A 26 -9.05 -24.24 22.62
C THR A 26 -10.12 -24.51 21.56
N LEU A 27 -10.66 -25.74 21.55
CA LEU A 27 -11.73 -26.19 20.65
C LEU A 27 -13.08 -25.63 21.07
N GLU A 28 -13.42 -25.64 22.37
CA GLU A 28 -14.65 -25.02 22.86
C GLU A 28 -14.66 -23.50 22.65
N GLN A 29 -13.52 -22.83 22.80
CA GLN A 29 -13.41 -21.38 22.57
C GLN A 29 -13.53 -21.01 21.09
N LYS A 30 -13.00 -21.84 20.18
CA LYS A 30 -13.17 -21.65 18.73
C LYS A 30 -14.59 -22.01 18.24
N ALA A 31 -15.26 -22.97 18.87
CA ALA A 31 -16.61 -23.40 18.50
C ALA A 31 -17.74 -22.53 19.09
N LYS A 32 -17.55 -21.96 20.29
CA LYS A 32 -18.51 -21.01 20.91
C LYS A 32 -18.44 -19.61 20.33
N LYS A 33 -17.34 -19.22 19.68
CA LYS A 33 -17.35 -18.02 18.84
C LYS A 33 -18.12 -18.37 17.57
N PRO A 34 -19.30 -17.76 17.31
CA PRO A 34 -19.92 -17.90 16.00
C PRO A 34 -18.85 -17.51 15.00
N GLU A 35 -18.60 -18.33 13.98
CA GLU A 35 -17.83 -17.90 12.81
C GLU A 35 -18.25 -16.47 12.53
N GLU A 36 -17.34 -15.51 12.74
CA GLU A 36 -17.67 -14.12 12.55
C GLU A 36 -18.08 -14.02 11.08
N LYS A 37 -19.40 -14.04 10.84
CA LYS A 37 -20.02 -13.47 9.67
C LYS A 37 -19.58 -12.03 9.73
N PHE A 38 -18.41 -11.77 9.17
CA PHE A 38 -17.72 -10.51 9.21
C PHE A 38 -18.54 -9.61 8.30
N ARG A 39 -19.62 -9.08 8.86
CA ARG A 39 -20.55 -8.21 8.16
C ARG A 39 -19.71 -7.06 7.69
N PHE A 40 -19.71 -6.92 6.37
CA PHE A 40 -19.01 -5.94 5.58
C PHE A 40 -19.27 -4.53 6.16
N ARG A 41 -18.46 -4.10 7.13
CA ARG A 41 -18.37 -2.69 7.47
C ARG A 41 -17.31 -2.14 6.52
N LEU A 42 -17.74 -1.75 5.32
CA LEU A 42 -17.09 -0.64 4.63
C LEU A 42 -16.98 0.45 5.70
N ARG A 43 -15.77 0.67 6.21
CA ARG A 43 -15.56 1.71 7.21
C ARG A 43 -15.91 2.98 6.45
N LYS A 44 -16.96 3.70 6.88
CA LYS A 44 -17.41 4.96 6.23
C LYS A 44 -16.24 5.90 5.93
N GLN A 45 -15.18 5.78 6.72
CA GLN A 45 -13.88 6.43 6.60
C GLN A 45 -13.17 6.21 5.25
N ASP A 46 -13.20 5.02 4.66
CA ASP A 46 -12.53 4.74 3.37
C ASP A 46 -13.28 5.41 2.20
N VAL A 47 -14.61 5.40 2.25
CA VAL A 47 -15.46 6.11 1.27
C VAL A 47 -15.31 7.63 1.43
N TRP A 48 -15.23 8.14 2.66
CA TRP A 48 -14.92 9.56 2.90
C TRP A 48 -13.56 9.97 2.32
N TRP A 49 -12.58 9.06 2.38
CA TRP A 49 -11.27 9.30 1.80
C TRP A 49 -11.29 9.32 0.27
N THR A 50 -12.12 8.47 -0.37
CA THR A 50 -12.36 8.54 -1.83
C THR A 50 -12.98 9.86 -2.25
N VAL A 51 -13.99 10.33 -1.51
CA VAL A 51 -14.67 11.60 -1.78
C VAL A 51 -13.72 12.76 -1.57
N GLY A 52 -12.87 12.71 -0.53
CA GLY A 52 -11.83 13.71 -0.29
C GLY A 52 -10.82 13.81 -1.42
N PHE A 53 -10.31 12.68 -1.92
CA PHE A 53 -9.38 12.67 -3.07
C PHE A 53 -10.04 13.12 -4.37
N ALA A 54 -11.28 12.69 -4.64
CA ALA A 54 -12.03 13.12 -5.81
C ALA A 54 -12.33 14.63 -5.76
N ALA A 55 -12.72 15.15 -4.59
CA ALA A 55 -12.93 16.58 -4.39
C ALA A 55 -11.63 17.37 -4.58
N ALA A 56 -10.50 16.89 -4.05
CA ALA A 56 -9.20 17.50 -4.26
C ALA A 56 -8.79 17.49 -5.75
N ALA A 57 -9.05 16.40 -6.48
CA ALA A 57 -8.81 16.32 -7.92
C ALA A 57 -9.65 17.35 -8.69
N LEU A 58 -10.94 17.48 -8.35
CA LEU A 58 -11.84 18.48 -8.95
C LEU A 58 -11.42 19.92 -8.61
N LEU A 59 -10.93 20.16 -7.39
CA LEU A 59 -10.41 21.46 -6.97
C LEU A 59 -9.16 21.83 -7.79
N LEU A 60 -8.20 20.90 -7.93
CA LEU A 60 -7.02 21.10 -8.78
C LEU A 60 -7.37 21.30 -10.25
N PHE A 61 -8.39 20.59 -10.74
CA PHE A 61 -8.91 20.80 -12.10
C PHE A 61 -9.49 22.20 -12.28
N GLY A 62 -10.28 22.67 -11.31
CA GLY A 62 -10.82 24.03 -11.29
C GLY A 62 -9.71 25.09 -11.26
N ILE A 63 -8.67 24.89 -10.45
CA ILE A 63 -7.49 25.77 -10.41
C ILE A 63 -6.80 25.81 -11.78
N GLN A 64 -6.63 24.66 -12.44
CA GLN A 64 -6.01 24.61 -13.77
C GLN A 64 -6.80 25.43 -14.80
N VAL A 65 -8.12 25.30 -14.82
CA VAL A 65 -9.00 26.05 -15.72
C VAL A 65 -8.96 27.55 -15.39
N LEU A 66 -8.95 27.91 -14.10
CA LEU A 66 -8.89 29.30 -13.66
C LEU A 66 -7.57 29.98 -14.04
N ILE A 67 -6.43 29.29 -13.88
CA ILE A 67 -5.12 29.77 -14.34
C ILE A 67 -5.14 29.99 -15.86
N ASN A 68 -5.76 29.09 -16.62
CA ASN A 68 -5.83 29.21 -18.08
C ASN A 68 -6.76 30.34 -18.54
N TRP A 69 -7.82 30.65 -17.78
CA TRP A 69 -8.83 31.65 -18.14
C TRP A 69 -8.45 33.07 -17.69
N ARG A 70 -7.88 33.24 -16.49
CA ARG A 70 -7.73 34.56 -15.83
C ARG A 70 -6.30 35.07 -15.70
N LEU A 71 -5.30 34.22 -15.94
CA LEU A 71 -3.89 34.53 -15.67
C LEU A 71 -3.09 34.68 -16.97
N GLU A 72 -3.59 35.51 -17.90
CA GLU A 72 -2.81 35.98 -19.06
C GLU A 72 -1.71 36.97 -18.65
N TRP A 73 -1.76 37.51 -17.43
CA TRP A 73 -0.89 38.57 -16.93
C TRP A 73 0.39 38.01 -16.28
N LEU A 74 0.52 36.68 -16.18
CA LEU A 74 1.70 35.99 -15.66
C LEU A 74 2.68 35.71 -16.78
N ASP A 75 3.95 36.04 -16.53
CA ASP A 75 5.06 35.76 -17.43
C ASP A 75 4.99 34.32 -17.96
N ALA A 76 5.06 34.19 -19.29
CA ALA A 76 4.99 32.92 -20.01
C ALA A 76 5.87 31.80 -19.40
N PRO A 77 7.14 32.02 -19.00
CA PRO A 77 7.96 30.96 -18.42
C PRO A 77 7.48 30.45 -17.04
N LEU A 78 6.95 31.34 -16.20
CA LEU A 78 6.41 30.96 -14.89
C LEU A 78 5.09 30.20 -15.05
N ARG A 79 4.22 30.63 -15.98
CA ARG A 79 2.94 29.98 -16.25
C ARG A 79 3.12 28.52 -16.66
N VAL A 80 4.07 28.22 -17.55
CA VAL A 80 4.33 26.85 -18.03
C VAL A 80 4.83 25.96 -16.90
N ARG A 81 5.73 26.46 -16.05
CA ARG A 81 6.27 25.68 -14.94
C ARG A 81 5.21 25.38 -13.88
N VAL A 82 4.39 26.37 -13.51
CA VAL A 82 3.27 26.19 -12.57
C VAL A 82 2.25 25.20 -13.12
N LEU A 83 1.88 25.30 -14.40
CA LEU A 83 0.93 24.38 -15.02
C LEU A 83 1.43 22.93 -15.04
N ASN A 84 2.73 22.69 -15.23
CA ASN A 84 3.29 21.34 -15.16
C ASN A 84 3.16 20.74 -13.76
N TYR A 85 3.43 21.52 -12.71
CA TYR A 85 3.23 21.06 -11.33
C TYR A 85 1.75 20.80 -11.02
N VAL A 86 0.84 21.67 -11.46
CA VAL A 86 -0.61 21.50 -11.26
C VAL A 86 -1.13 20.24 -11.98
N ARG A 87 -0.72 20.03 -13.24
CA ARG A 87 -1.06 18.80 -14.00
C ARG A 87 -0.52 17.55 -13.34
N GLY A 88 0.71 17.61 -12.83
CA GLY A 88 1.32 16.54 -12.07
C GLY A 88 0.54 16.18 -10.81
N GLY A 89 0.20 17.20 -10.01
CA GLY A 89 -0.66 17.04 -8.85
C GLY A 89 -2.01 16.43 -9.21
N LEU A 90 -2.66 16.95 -10.25
CA LEU A 90 -3.93 16.42 -10.76
C LEU A 90 -3.83 14.94 -11.13
N LEU A 91 -2.79 14.53 -11.87
CA LEU A 91 -2.56 13.14 -12.23
C LEU A 91 -2.40 12.24 -10.99
N ILE A 92 -1.66 12.69 -9.97
CA ILE A 92 -1.50 11.95 -8.71
C ILE A 92 -2.85 11.76 -8.01
N PHE A 93 -3.64 12.82 -7.87
CA PHE A 93 -4.95 12.75 -7.20
C PHE A 93 -5.97 11.91 -7.99
N VAL A 94 -5.98 11.98 -9.32
CA VAL A 94 -6.79 11.11 -10.18
C VAL A 94 -6.36 9.65 -9.99
N MET A 95 -5.06 9.37 -10.01
CA MET A 95 -4.54 8.02 -9.84
C MET A 95 -4.88 7.44 -8.46
N LEU A 96 -4.76 8.25 -7.39
CA LEU A 96 -5.18 7.86 -6.03
C LEU A 96 -6.68 7.56 -5.96
N THR A 97 -7.49 8.36 -6.64
CA THR A 97 -8.95 8.15 -6.69
C THR A 97 -9.28 6.81 -7.36
N VAL A 98 -8.70 6.55 -8.54
CA VAL A 98 -8.87 5.29 -9.27
C VAL A 98 -8.37 4.10 -8.44
N ALA A 99 -7.20 4.23 -7.81
CA ALA A 99 -6.63 3.19 -6.98
C ALA A 99 -7.56 2.81 -5.83
N ASN A 100 -8.11 3.81 -5.14
CA ASN A 100 -9.02 3.58 -4.02
C ASN A 100 -10.34 2.96 -4.48
N VAL A 101 -10.89 3.38 -5.63
CA VAL A 101 -12.06 2.74 -6.26
C VAL A 101 -11.80 1.27 -6.53
N ILE A 102 -10.65 0.90 -7.11
CA ILE A 102 -10.28 -0.49 -7.38
C ILE A 102 -10.16 -1.29 -6.07
N GLU A 103 -9.54 -0.72 -5.05
CA GLU A 103 -9.37 -1.39 -3.75
C GLU A 103 -10.73 -1.68 -3.08
N VAL A 104 -11.66 -0.73 -3.14
CA VAL A 104 -13.00 -0.85 -2.55
C VAL A 104 -13.93 -1.75 -3.37
N PHE A 105 -13.99 -1.57 -4.69
CA PHE A 105 -14.95 -2.25 -5.56
C PHE A 105 -14.47 -3.61 -6.09
N LEU A 106 -13.19 -3.72 -6.45
CA LEU A 106 -12.66 -4.92 -7.11
C LEU A 106 -12.09 -5.90 -6.09
N ILE A 107 -11.18 -5.43 -5.24
CA ILE A 107 -10.52 -6.27 -4.23
C ILE A 107 -11.47 -6.58 -3.06
N GLY A 108 -12.36 -5.65 -2.72
CA GLY A 108 -13.43 -5.87 -1.74
C GLY A 108 -14.42 -6.98 -2.11
N ARG A 109 -14.55 -7.32 -3.40
CA ARG A 109 -15.48 -8.35 -3.90
C ARG A 109 -14.91 -9.77 -3.86
N ILE A 110 -13.62 -9.93 -3.54
CA ILE A 110 -12.96 -11.24 -3.48
C ILE A 110 -13.40 -11.98 -2.21
N PRO A 111 -14.01 -13.17 -2.32
CA PRO A 111 -14.53 -13.92 -1.17
C PRO A 111 -13.40 -14.55 -0.32
N ASN A 112 -12.24 -14.83 -0.90
CA ASN A 112 -11.10 -15.43 -0.19
C ASN A 112 -10.29 -14.34 0.56
N ARG A 113 -10.28 -14.43 1.91
CA ARG A 113 -9.54 -13.51 2.80
C ARG A 113 -8.03 -13.47 2.54
N VAL A 114 -7.40 -14.62 2.30
CA VAL A 114 -5.93 -14.70 2.13
C VAL A 114 -5.52 -14.04 0.82
N SER A 115 -6.21 -14.39 -0.26
CA SER A 115 -5.99 -13.76 -1.57
C SER A 115 -6.28 -12.26 -1.53
N ARG A 116 -7.35 -11.83 -0.86
CA ARG A 116 -7.67 -10.41 -0.70
C ARG A 116 -6.54 -9.65 0.00
N PHE A 117 -6.05 -10.15 1.13
CA PHE A 117 -4.99 -9.48 1.89
C PHE A 117 -3.70 -9.35 1.07
N ASN A 118 -3.29 -10.43 0.41
CA ASN A 118 -2.10 -10.43 -0.44
C ASN A 118 -2.25 -9.46 -1.62
N LEU A 119 -3.43 -9.47 -2.28
CA LEU A 119 -3.70 -8.62 -3.41
C LEU A 119 -3.79 -7.14 -3.00
N GLN A 120 -4.37 -6.82 -1.85
CA GLN A 120 -4.36 -5.45 -1.30
C GLN A 120 -2.93 -4.96 -1.05
N ARG A 121 -2.07 -5.82 -0.49
CA ARG A 121 -0.67 -5.45 -0.20
C ARG A 121 0.11 -5.19 -1.47
N ILE A 122 0.02 -6.09 -2.45
CA ILE A 122 0.71 -5.96 -3.74
C ILE A 122 0.17 -4.74 -4.50
N PHE A 123 -1.15 -4.59 -4.55
CA PHE A 123 -1.78 -3.44 -5.22
C PHE A 123 -1.34 -2.11 -4.61
N ARG A 124 -1.30 -2.00 -3.29
CA ARG A 124 -0.83 -0.80 -2.60
C ARG A 124 0.62 -0.48 -2.90
N LEU A 125 1.49 -1.50 -2.97
CA LEU A 125 2.89 -1.31 -3.39
C LEU A 125 2.98 -0.77 -4.82
N VAL A 126 2.21 -1.35 -5.75
CA VAL A 126 2.16 -0.88 -7.15
C VAL A 126 1.68 0.57 -7.23
N VAL A 127 0.64 0.93 -6.47
CA VAL A 127 0.12 2.31 -6.41
C VAL A 127 1.18 3.28 -5.89
N VAL A 128 1.88 2.93 -4.81
CA VAL A 128 2.97 3.76 -4.27
C VAL A 128 4.08 3.95 -5.31
N VAL A 129 4.52 2.87 -5.97
CA VAL A 129 5.54 2.94 -7.03
C VAL A 129 5.09 3.85 -8.17
N ALA A 130 3.83 3.73 -8.60
CA ALA A 130 3.30 4.56 -9.66
C ALA A 130 3.21 6.05 -9.28
N ILE A 131 2.80 6.36 -8.05
CA ILE A 131 2.77 7.74 -7.55
C ILE A 131 4.18 8.33 -7.51
N VAL A 132 5.16 7.57 -7.02
CA VAL A 132 6.57 7.99 -7.00
C VAL A 132 7.06 8.25 -8.42
N PHE A 133 6.72 7.38 -9.37
CA PHE A 133 7.07 7.55 -10.78
C PHE A 133 6.50 8.85 -11.35
N VAL A 134 5.20 9.12 -11.16
CA VAL A 134 4.56 10.37 -11.60
C VAL A 134 5.22 11.58 -10.93
N ALA A 135 5.50 11.51 -9.63
CA ALA A 135 6.16 12.61 -8.93
C ALA A 135 7.55 12.91 -9.53
N ILE A 136 8.36 11.88 -9.82
CA ILE A 136 9.66 12.05 -10.48
C ILE A 136 9.48 12.65 -11.88
N SER A 137 8.53 12.17 -12.67
CA SER A 137 8.26 12.70 -14.01
C SER A 137 7.86 14.18 -14.00
N VAL A 138 7.17 14.62 -12.95
CA VAL A 138 6.71 16.01 -12.82
C VAL A 138 7.85 16.92 -12.33
N LEU A 139 8.67 16.44 -11.40
CA LEU A 139 9.84 17.17 -10.90
C LEU A 139 10.93 17.28 -11.96
N PHE A 140 11.12 16.23 -12.75
CA PHE A 140 12.13 16.16 -13.79
C PHE A 140 11.49 16.13 -15.17
N VAL A 141 11.45 17.29 -15.81
CA VAL A 141 11.07 17.40 -17.24
C VAL A 141 12.01 16.56 -18.12
N ASN A 142 13.26 16.36 -17.68
CA ASN A 142 14.25 15.55 -18.38
C ASN A 142 14.55 14.25 -17.63
N TRP A 143 14.17 13.11 -18.22
CA TRP A 143 14.42 11.77 -17.69
C TRP A 143 15.90 11.43 -17.53
N TYR A 144 16.77 11.95 -18.39
CA TYR A 144 18.21 11.79 -18.23
C TYR A 144 18.69 12.44 -16.94
N ALA A 145 18.28 13.70 -16.70
CA ALA A 145 18.62 14.41 -15.47
C ALA A 145 18.04 13.71 -14.22
N ALA A 146 16.83 13.14 -14.33
CA ALA A 146 16.22 12.34 -13.27
C ALA A 146 17.10 11.15 -12.89
N VAL A 147 17.45 10.29 -13.86
CA VAL A 147 18.24 9.08 -13.59
C VAL A 147 19.64 9.43 -13.09
N VAL A 148 20.29 10.44 -13.68
CA VAL A 148 21.62 10.89 -13.23
C VAL A 148 21.57 11.40 -11.78
N SER A 149 20.59 12.23 -11.43
CA SER A 149 20.45 12.76 -10.06
C SER A 149 20.15 11.65 -9.04
N LEU A 150 19.25 10.72 -9.37
CA LEU A 150 18.94 9.58 -8.51
C LEU A 150 20.17 8.67 -8.35
N GLY A 151 20.94 8.46 -9.42
CA GLY A 151 22.19 7.73 -9.38
C GLY A 151 23.21 8.39 -8.45
N LEU A 152 23.35 9.71 -8.53
CA LEU A 152 24.25 10.47 -7.65
C LEU A 152 23.82 10.39 -6.18
N ILE A 153 22.52 10.52 -5.89
CA ILE A 153 21.98 10.36 -4.54
C ILE A 153 22.26 8.94 -4.02
N SER A 154 22.02 7.92 -4.85
CA SER A 154 22.30 6.52 -4.50
C SER A 154 23.78 6.29 -4.20
N LEU A 155 24.68 6.92 -4.94
CA LEU A 155 26.12 6.82 -4.72
C LEU A 155 26.50 7.46 -3.37
N ILE A 156 26.00 8.67 -3.10
CA ILE A 156 26.23 9.38 -1.82
C ILE A 156 25.71 8.56 -0.65
N LEU A 157 24.50 8.02 -0.75
CA LEU A 157 23.92 7.15 0.28
C LEU A 157 24.75 5.88 0.46
N GLY A 158 25.22 5.26 -0.62
CA GLY A 158 26.07 4.08 -0.55
C GLY A 158 27.36 4.33 0.24
N PHE A 159 28.04 5.45 -0.04
CA PHE A 159 29.22 5.85 0.73
C PHE A 159 28.90 6.22 2.17
N ALA A 160 27.82 6.98 2.40
CA ALA A 160 27.40 7.37 3.75
C ALA A 160 27.07 6.16 4.63
N LEU A 161 26.45 5.12 4.04
CA LEU A 161 26.07 3.90 4.74
C LEU A 161 27.22 2.90 4.89
N GLN A 162 28.39 3.14 4.28
CA GLN A 162 29.53 2.21 4.35
C GLN A 162 29.97 1.92 5.79
N MET A 163 30.14 2.97 6.61
CA MET A 163 30.54 2.83 8.02
C MET A 163 29.44 2.16 8.88
N PRO A 164 28.17 2.60 8.81
CA PRO A 164 27.06 1.92 9.48
C PRO A 164 26.93 0.43 9.11
N ILE A 165 26.98 0.08 7.82
CA ILE A 165 26.85 -1.30 7.34
C ILE A 165 28.02 -2.15 7.85
N SER A 166 29.24 -1.62 7.77
CA SER A 166 30.44 -2.31 8.28
C SER A 166 30.34 -2.58 9.79
N SER A 167 29.90 -1.59 10.57
CA SER A 167 29.69 -1.74 12.01
C SER A 167 28.59 -2.77 12.33
N PHE A 168 27.49 -2.75 11.58
CA PHE A 168 26.40 -3.71 11.72
C PHE A 168 26.88 -5.15 11.44
N ILE A 169 27.65 -5.34 10.37
CA ILE A 169 28.23 -6.66 10.02
C ILE A 169 29.23 -7.09 11.09
N ALA A 170 30.07 -6.18 11.59
CA ALA A 170 31.03 -6.47 12.64
C ALA A 170 30.34 -6.92 13.94
N TRP A 171 29.22 -6.27 14.31
CA TRP A 171 28.41 -6.69 15.45
C TRP A 171 27.83 -8.10 15.27
N ILE A 172 27.27 -8.40 14.09
CA ILE A 172 26.79 -9.76 13.77
C ILE A 172 27.94 -10.78 13.86
N TYR A 173 29.11 -10.43 13.33
CA TYR A 173 30.30 -11.30 13.38
C TYR A 173 30.74 -11.60 14.82
N ILE A 174 30.73 -10.59 15.69
CA ILE A 174 31.06 -10.75 17.12
C ILE A 174 30.04 -11.67 17.80
N LEU A 175 28.74 -11.51 17.53
CA LEU A 175 27.71 -12.38 18.12
C LEU A 175 27.84 -13.83 17.66
N ALA A 176 28.08 -14.05 16.36
CA ALA A 176 28.15 -15.38 15.79
C ALA A 176 29.40 -16.14 16.23
N ARG A 177 30.53 -15.44 16.38
CA ARG A 177 31.82 -16.06 16.69
C ARG A 177 32.24 -15.94 18.16
N ALA A 178 31.52 -15.16 18.95
CA ALA A 178 31.78 -14.88 20.37
C ALA A 178 33.29 -14.78 20.71
N PRO A 179 34.06 -13.92 20.01
CA PRO A 179 35.52 -13.87 20.17
C PRO A 179 35.96 -13.41 21.57
N TYR A 180 35.06 -12.80 22.34
CA TYR A 180 35.27 -12.39 23.72
C TYR A 180 34.11 -12.91 24.59
N ARG A 181 34.43 -13.44 25.76
CA ARG A 181 33.45 -13.87 26.77
C ARG A 181 33.32 -12.77 27.81
N VAL A 182 32.09 -12.42 28.20
CA VAL A 182 31.84 -11.44 29.27
C VAL A 182 32.38 -11.98 30.59
N GLY A 183 33.29 -11.22 31.20
CA GLY A 183 33.82 -11.45 32.54
C GLY A 183 33.21 -10.47 33.52
#